data_AF-A0A4R4LM54-F1
#
_entry.id   AF-A0A4R4LM54-F1
#
_cell.length_a   1.000
_cell.length_b   1.000
_cell.length_c   1.000
_cell.angle_alpha   90.00
_cell.angle_beta   90.00
_cell.angle_gamma   90.00
#
_symmetry.space_group_name_H-M   'P 1'
#
loop_
_entity.id
_entity.type
_entity.pdbx_description
1 polymer ?
#
loop_
_entity_poly.entity_id
_entity_poly.type
_entity_poly.pdbx_seq_one_letter_code
_entity_poly.pdbx_strand_id
1 'polypeptide(L)'
;MPAQPSAAVMLEGETRALLTRLARVRPFALHETMVPAAAPAPAAQIAIERLLIEGRRELRGRLHRYIDWLRVQGATTPPAEMQRRFAILRWRFNDVLTQFDLFQEVFTQRSEQDVGVWLSGLDVAAADALAMPGVPGRQPSAVCYLDRGPGAAIRKARARLPGGGRSPVAIIRVPRERMIGYGIGASLVHEAGHQAAALLDLVEPLRQRLRVMELRSRCAREALAWRLWQRWISEIVADFWAVGKLGIAATLGLISVVSLPRWFVFRVSVDDPHPFPYIRVRLSCAIGQALYPHAQWNALGELWSSLYPAARLDDERRQLISGLEATFPQLADVICKHRPSALQGRALVDLLPLADRTPRSLEAHYGAWAHRPVLMRSAPPTLVFAVLGHARSAGRLTPESESRLLGELIKHWALSSTLGAAAACAAPPVPAASPSLNPIPIRR
;
A
#
# COMPACT_ATOMS: atom_id res chain seq x y z
N MET A 1 10.69 -47.93 39.63
CA MET A 1 9.93 -46.84 38.99
C MET A 1 10.88 -46.01 38.15
N PRO A 2 10.58 -45.67 36.89
CA PRO A 2 11.45 -44.79 36.12
C PRO A 2 11.52 -43.42 36.81
N ALA A 3 12.73 -42.90 37.02
CA ALA A 3 12.95 -41.59 37.61
C ALA A 3 12.21 -40.53 36.79
N GLN A 4 11.45 -39.66 37.47
CA GLN A 4 10.75 -38.57 36.77
C GLN A 4 11.78 -37.69 36.04
N PRO A 5 11.57 -37.37 34.76
CA PRO A 5 12.51 -36.55 34.02
C PRO A 5 12.62 -35.17 34.68
N SER A 6 13.86 -34.69 34.87
CA SER A 6 14.07 -33.36 35.43
C SER A 6 13.51 -32.29 34.49
N ALA A 7 13.03 -31.19 35.05
CA ALA A 7 12.52 -30.06 34.26
C ALA A 7 13.53 -29.55 33.23
N ALA A 8 14.83 -29.58 33.57
CA ALA A 8 15.91 -29.21 32.66
C ALA A 8 15.99 -30.14 31.43
N VAL A 9 15.88 -31.47 31.62
CA VAL A 9 15.91 -32.45 30.52
C VAL A 9 14.69 -32.27 29.61
N MET A 10 13.50 -32.11 30.20
CA MET A 10 12.27 -31.84 29.44
C MET A 10 12.40 -30.57 28.59
N LEU A 11 12.83 -29.46 29.19
CA LEU A 11 12.93 -28.16 28.50
C LEU A 11 14.07 -28.11 27.47
N GLU A 12 15.17 -28.83 27.69
CA GLU A 12 16.19 -29.02 26.66
C GLU A 12 15.60 -29.78 25.45
N GLY A 13 14.83 -30.85 25.70
CA GLY A 13 14.13 -31.61 24.67
C GLY A 13 13.18 -30.73 23.84
N GLU A 14 12.34 -29.95 24.50
CA GLU A 14 11.44 -28.99 23.85
C GLU A 14 12.18 -27.92 23.04
N THR A 15 13.29 -27.40 23.57
CA THR A 15 14.12 -26.41 22.87
C THR A 15 14.77 -26.99 21.62
N ARG A 16 15.24 -28.24 21.68
CA ARG A 16 15.74 -28.97 20.51
C ARG A 16 14.64 -29.23 19.50
N ALA A 17 13.41 -29.54 19.94
CA ALA A 17 12.27 -29.66 19.05
C ALA A 17 11.93 -28.34 18.33
N LEU A 18 12.10 -27.18 18.99
CA LEU A 18 11.98 -25.87 18.33
C LEU A 18 13.09 -25.66 17.28
N LEU A 19 14.35 -26.02 17.58
CA LEU A 19 15.46 -25.96 16.62
C LEU A 19 15.20 -26.82 15.38
N THR A 20 14.71 -28.05 15.57
CA THR A 20 14.36 -28.97 14.47
C THR A 20 13.26 -28.38 13.60
N ARG A 21 12.21 -27.80 14.20
CA ARG A 21 11.13 -27.13 13.45
C ARG A 21 11.64 -25.89 12.71
N LEU A 22 12.45 -25.06 13.36
CA LEU A 22 13.06 -23.87 12.75
C LEU A 22 13.93 -24.22 11.54
N ALA A 23 14.58 -25.38 11.54
CA ALA A 23 15.38 -25.87 10.42
C ALA A 23 14.55 -26.30 9.20
N ARG A 24 13.25 -26.56 9.36
CA ARG A 24 12.34 -26.91 8.25
C ARG A 24 11.88 -25.70 7.44
N VAL A 25 11.97 -24.49 8.00
CA VAL A 25 11.63 -23.25 7.31
C VAL A 25 12.71 -22.97 6.25
N ARG A 26 12.38 -23.17 4.97
CA ARG A 26 13.29 -22.99 3.83
C ARG A 26 13.10 -21.61 3.18
N PRO A 27 14.13 -21.05 2.51
CA PRO A 27 13.97 -19.92 1.59
C PRO A 27 12.90 -20.20 0.53
N PHE A 28 12.05 -19.23 0.21
CA PHE A 28 11.00 -19.36 -0.80
C PHE A 28 11.60 -19.66 -2.18
N ALA A 29 12.76 -19.08 -2.47
CA ALA A 29 13.50 -19.32 -3.71
C ALA A 29 13.86 -20.81 -3.96
N LEU A 30 13.81 -21.66 -2.94
CA LEU A 30 14.13 -23.09 -3.06
C LEU A 30 12.91 -24.01 -3.17
N HIS A 31 11.68 -23.51 -2.95
CA HIS A 31 10.51 -24.39 -2.90
C HIS A 31 9.22 -23.82 -3.49
N GLU A 32 9.14 -22.52 -3.78
CA GLU A 32 7.98 -21.93 -4.45
C GLU A 32 8.17 -22.01 -5.97
N THR A 33 7.17 -22.51 -6.68
CA THR A 33 7.23 -22.79 -8.12
C THR A 33 6.42 -21.78 -8.91
N MET A 34 7.08 -20.78 -9.47
CA MET A 34 6.43 -19.74 -10.27
C MET A 34 7.18 -19.48 -11.57
N VAL A 35 6.46 -19.03 -12.60
CA VAL A 35 7.09 -18.54 -13.83
C VAL A 35 7.84 -17.23 -13.54
N PRO A 36 8.93 -16.90 -14.25
CA PRO A 36 9.70 -15.68 -13.98
C PRO A 36 8.89 -14.38 -14.04
N ALA A 37 7.85 -14.33 -14.86
CA ALA A 37 6.94 -13.17 -14.94
C ALA A 37 6.02 -13.02 -13.72
N ALA A 38 5.78 -14.09 -12.95
CA ALA A 38 4.97 -14.08 -11.74
C ALA A 38 5.79 -13.75 -10.46
N ALA A 39 7.12 -13.85 -10.55
CA ALA A 39 8.00 -13.64 -9.42
C ALA A 39 7.93 -12.18 -8.91
N PRO A 40 7.97 -11.95 -7.58
CA PRO A 40 8.13 -10.61 -7.05
C PRO A 40 9.41 -9.95 -7.59
N ALA A 41 9.42 -8.61 -7.62
CA ALA A 41 10.62 -7.88 -8.01
C ALA A 41 11.85 -8.33 -7.19
N PRO A 42 13.05 -8.45 -7.78
CA PRO A 42 14.24 -8.96 -7.08
C PRO A 42 14.54 -8.24 -5.76
N ALA A 43 14.34 -6.91 -5.71
CA ALA A 43 14.51 -6.12 -4.50
C ALA A 43 13.53 -6.52 -3.38
N ALA A 44 12.28 -6.85 -3.72
CA ALA A 44 11.28 -7.32 -2.77
C ALA A 44 11.67 -8.71 -2.24
N GLN A 45 11.99 -9.64 -3.14
CA GLN A 45 12.38 -11.00 -2.77
C GLN A 45 13.62 -11.00 -1.86
N ILE A 46 14.67 -10.26 -2.23
CA ILE A 46 15.89 -10.13 -1.42
C ILE A 46 15.57 -9.57 -0.03
N ALA A 47 14.72 -8.54 0.05
CA ALA A 47 14.40 -7.90 1.33
C ALA A 47 13.58 -8.83 2.25
N ILE A 48 12.65 -9.60 1.69
CA ILE A 48 11.86 -10.60 2.42
C ILE A 48 12.75 -11.75 2.91
N GLU A 49 13.57 -12.33 2.01
CA GLU A 49 14.48 -13.42 2.35
C GLU A 49 15.49 -13.02 3.42
N ARG A 50 16.06 -11.79 3.34
CA ARG A 50 16.97 -11.26 4.36
C ARG A 50 16.30 -11.17 5.73
N LEU A 51 15.09 -10.60 5.81
CA LEU A 51 14.33 -10.53 7.06
C LEU A 51 14.17 -11.92 7.69
N LEU A 52 13.74 -12.91 6.89
CA LEU A 52 13.50 -14.26 7.38
C LEU A 52 14.80 -14.97 7.79
N ILE A 53 15.87 -14.83 7.01
CA ILE A 53 17.19 -15.39 7.34
C ILE A 53 17.72 -14.80 8.65
N GLU A 54 17.65 -13.48 8.82
CA GLU A 54 18.11 -12.78 10.02
C GLU A 54 17.28 -13.20 11.24
N GLY A 55 15.95 -13.22 11.14
CA GLY A 55 15.06 -13.67 12.21
C GLY A 55 15.32 -15.11 12.66
N ARG A 56 15.54 -16.03 11.70
CA ARG A 56 15.91 -17.42 12.02
C ARG A 56 17.29 -17.53 12.67
N ARG A 57 18.29 -16.79 12.18
CA ARG A 57 19.65 -16.80 12.76
C ARG A 57 19.65 -16.30 14.19
N GLU A 58 18.93 -15.20 14.43
CA GLU A 58 18.75 -14.61 15.75
C GLU A 58 18.10 -15.59 16.73
N LEU A 59 16.96 -16.18 16.34
CA LEU A 59 16.24 -17.14 17.18
C LEU A 59 17.05 -18.42 17.44
N ARG A 60 17.73 -18.97 16.42
CA ARG A 60 18.63 -20.12 16.59
C ARG A 60 19.72 -19.83 17.62
N GLY A 61 20.33 -18.65 17.56
CA GLY A 61 21.33 -18.22 18.54
C GLY A 61 20.77 -18.15 19.97
N ARG A 62 19.55 -17.62 20.14
CA ARG A 62 18.87 -17.57 21.45
C ARG A 62 18.56 -18.97 22.00
N LEU A 63 18.08 -19.88 21.15
CA LEU A 63 17.75 -21.26 21.54
C LEU A 63 19.01 -22.03 21.96
N HIS A 64 20.12 -21.92 21.22
CA HIS A 64 21.39 -22.54 21.63
C HIS A 64 21.90 -22.00 22.97
N ARG A 65 21.92 -20.67 23.15
CA ARG A 65 22.31 -20.06 24.44
C ARG A 65 21.43 -20.53 25.60
N TYR A 66 20.15 -20.77 25.36
CA TYR A 66 19.25 -21.30 26.39
C TYR A 66 19.56 -22.76 26.74
N ILE A 67 19.90 -23.60 25.75
CA ILE A 67 20.37 -24.98 25.99
C ILE A 67 21.67 -24.95 26.80
N ASP A 68 22.64 -24.13 26.42
CA ASP A 68 23.91 -24.01 27.14
C ASP A 68 23.68 -23.52 28.58
N TRP A 69 22.80 -22.54 28.76
CA TRP A 69 22.41 -22.05 30.08
C TRP A 69 21.73 -23.13 30.93
N LEU A 70 20.82 -23.93 30.34
CA LEU A 70 20.19 -25.06 31.04
C LEU A 70 21.21 -26.10 31.52
N ARG A 71 22.24 -26.37 30.72
CA ARG A 71 23.28 -27.35 31.10
C ARG A 71 24.17 -26.86 32.24
N VAL A 72 24.47 -25.55 32.26
CA VAL A 72 25.36 -24.97 33.27
C VAL A 72 24.61 -24.63 34.57
N GLN A 73 23.43 -24.01 34.46
CA GLN A 73 22.70 -23.44 35.60
C GLN A 73 21.36 -24.13 35.88
N GLY A 74 20.92 -25.06 35.04
CA GLY A 74 19.62 -25.72 35.19
C GLY A 74 19.53 -26.54 36.49
N ALA A 75 20.61 -27.19 36.92
CA ALA A 75 20.60 -27.96 38.17
C ALA A 75 20.27 -27.11 39.41
N THR A 76 20.62 -25.82 39.39
CA THR A 76 20.48 -24.89 40.53
C THR A 76 19.34 -23.89 40.36
N THR A 77 18.65 -23.89 39.23
CA THR A 77 17.59 -22.91 38.93
C THR A 77 16.21 -23.50 39.22
N PRO A 78 15.27 -22.76 39.84
CA PRO A 78 13.90 -23.22 40.00
C PRO A 78 13.23 -23.53 38.64
N PRO A 79 12.49 -24.64 38.50
CA PRO A 79 11.79 -25.00 37.25
C PRO A 79 10.91 -23.90 36.67
N ALA A 80 10.27 -23.08 37.52
CA ALA A 80 9.43 -21.97 37.10
C ALA A 80 10.21 -20.91 36.28
N GLU A 81 11.46 -20.60 36.68
CA GLU A 81 12.29 -19.63 35.95
C GLU A 81 12.80 -20.21 34.63
N MET A 82 13.14 -21.51 34.59
CA MET A 82 13.45 -22.19 33.32
C MET A 82 12.26 -22.10 32.36
N GLN A 83 11.07 -22.48 32.83
CA GLN A 83 9.84 -22.45 32.04
C GLN A 83 9.52 -21.05 31.55
N ARG A 84 9.69 -20.01 32.39
CA ARG A 84 9.47 -18.61 32.00
C ARG A 84 10.38 -18.19 30.85
N ARG A 85 11.68 -18.50 30.93
CA ARG A 85 12.65 -18.20 29.85
C ARG A 85 12.32 -18.96 28.57
N PHE A 86 12.01 -20.26 28.69
CA PHE A 86 11.57 -21.06 27.55
C PHE A 86 10.29 -20.51 26.90
N ALA A 87 9.30 -20.09 27.69
CA ALA A 87 8.05 -19.54 27.19
C ALA A 87 8.26 -18.29 26.32
N ILE A 88 9.19 -17.41 26.70
CA ILE A 88 9.58 -16.24 25.89
C ILE A 88 10.18 -16.69 24.54
N LEU A 89 11.02 -17.72 24.54
CA LEU A 89 11.62 -18.26 23.31
C LEU A 89 10.56 -18.91 22.41
N ARG A 90 9.63 -19.67 22.99
CA ARG A 90 8.51 -20.28 22.27
C ARG A 90 7.59 -19.22 21.67
N TRP A 91 7.32 -18.13 22.41
CA TRP A 91 6.56 -17.01 21.88
C TRP A 91 7.28 -16.34 20.70
N ARG A 92 8.60 -16.08 20.85
CA ARG A 92 9.45 -15.56 19.76
C ARG A 92 9.52 -16.51 18.55
N PHE A 93 9.43 -17.81 18.76
CA PHE A 93 9.36 -18.80 17.68
C PHE A 93 8.06 -18.66 16.88
N ASN A 94 6.92 -18.55 17.57
CA ASN A 94 5.62 -18.35 16.91
C ASN A 94 5.59 -17.04 16.13
N ASP A 95 6.17 -15.98 16.69
CA ASP A 95 6.35 -14.68 16.03
C ASP A 95 7.08 -14.82 14.67
N VAL A 96 8.20 -15.54 14.63
CA VAL A 96 8.96 -15.78 13.39
C VAL A 96 8.14 -16.60 12.39
N LEU A 97 7.36 -17.58 12.86
CA LEU A 97 6.48 -18.35 11.97
C LEU A 97 5.35 -17.49 11.41
N THR A 98 4.69 -16.65 12.21
CA THR A 98 3.65 -15.74 11.71
C THR A 98 4.18 -14.78 10.64
N GLN A 99 5.44 -14.32 10.77
CA GLN A 99 6.08 -13.53 9.71
C GLN A 99 6.33 -14.35 8.44
N PHE A 100 6.75 -15.60 8.59
CA PHE A 100 6.93 -16.51 7.46
C PHE A 100 5.60 -16.78 6.74
N ASP A 101 4.55 -17.15 7.49
CA ASP A 101 3.23 -17.45 6.96
C ASP A 101 2.65 -16.26 6.17
N LEU A 102 2.82 -15.04 6.69
CA LEU A 102 2.43 -13.80 5.99
C LEU A 102 3.05 -13.68 4.60
N PHE A 103 4.34 -14.00 4.45
CA PHE A 103 4.99 -13.95 3.14
C PHE A 103 4.71 -15.21 2.32
N GLN A 104 4.51 -16.36 2.96
CA GLN A 104 4.12 -17.58 2.27
C GLN A 104 2.82 -17.37 1.50
N GLU A 105 1.81 -16.72 2.09
CA GLU A 105 0.57 -16.36 1.39
C GLU A 105 0.84 -15.53 0.12
N VAL A 106 1.77 -14.59 0.16
CA VAL A 106 2.15 -13.76 -0.99
C VAL A 106 2.84 -14.59 -2.08
N PHE A 107 3.75 -15.48 -1.69
CA PHE A 107 4.56 -16.27 -2.63
C PHE A 107 3.80 -17.45 -3.23
N THR A 108 3.03 -18.19 -2.43
CA THR A 108 2.26 -19.36 -2.91
C THR A 108 1.27 -18.97 -4.00
N GLN A 109 0.64 -17.80 -3.90
CA GLN A 109 -0.26 -17.29 -4.95
C GLN A 109 0.46 -16.94 -6.26
N ARG A 110 1.79 -16.72 -6.23
CA ARG A 110 2.57 -16.52 -7.47
C ARG A 110 2.69 -17.81 -8.29
N SER A 111 2.47 -18.95 -7.65
CA SER A 111 2.45 -20.27 -8.27
C SER A 111 1.09 -20.61 -8.89
N GLU A 112 0.03 -19.84 -8.60
CA GLU A 112 -1.30 -20.02 -9.22
C GLU A 112 -1.27 -19.61 -10.70
N GLN A 113 -1.82 -20.48 -11.56
CA GLN A 113 -1.91 -20.24 -13.01
C GLN A 113 -2.66 -18.93 -13.29
N ASP A 114 -2.08 -18.10 -14.18
CA ASP A 114 -2.50 -16.74 -14.56
C ASP A 114 -2.50 -15.70 -13.43
N VAL A 115 -2.96 -16.05 -12.23
CA VAL A 115 -3.03 -15.16 -11.06
C VAL A 115 -1.65 -14.63 -10.67
N GLY A 116 -0.63 -15.48 -10.65
CA GLY A 116 0.71 -15.04 -10.26
C GLY A 116 1.29 -13.94 -11.15
N VAL A 117 1.04 -14.03 -12.46
CA VAL A 117 1.48 -13.03 -13.44
C VAL A 117 0.69 -11.72 -13.25
N TRP A 118 -0.61 -11.82 -12.98
CA TRP A 118 -1.40 -10.63 -12.67
C TRP A 118 -0.94 -9.92 -11.40
N LEU A 119 -0.67 -10.66 -10.33
CA LEU A 119 -0.14 -10.08 -9.09
C LEU A 119 1.20 -9.35 -9.33
N SER A 120 2.08 -9.92 -10.14
CA SER A 120 3.35 -9.27 -10.52
C SER A 120 3.13 -7.98 -11.32
N GLY A 121 2.19 -7.98 -12.27
CA GLY A 121 1.83 -6.77 -12.99
C GLY A 121 1.23 -5.68 -12.09
N LEU A 122 0.49 -6.08 -11.06
CA LEU A 122 -0.02 -5.17 -10.03
C LEU A 122 1.08 -4.64 -9.12
N ASP A 123 2.14 -5.40 -8.85
CA ASP A 123 3.34 -4.90 -8.15
C ASP A 123 3.97 -3.74 -8.91
N VAL A 124 4.05 -3.85 -10.24
CA VAL A 124 4.55 -2.78 -11.11
C VAL A 124 3.64 -1.56 -11.04
N ALA A 125 2.31 -1.75 -11.06
CA ALA A 125 1.36 -0.66 -10.91
C ALA A 125 1.43 0.02 -9.52
N ALA A 126 1.62 -0.76 -8.46
CA ALA A 126 1.82 -0.23 -7.11
C ALA A 126 3.14 0.56 -7.00
N ALA A 127 4.21 0.09 -7.65
CA ALA A 127 5.47 0.82 -7.70
C ALA A 127 5.33 2.17 -8.42
N ASP A 128 4.61 2.22 -9.54
CA ASP A 128 4.30 3.46 -10.26
C ASP A 128 3.42 4.41 -9.41
N ALA A 129 2.44 3.86 -8.70
CA ALA A 129 1.61 4.61 -7.75
C ALA A 129 2.43 5.23 -6.61
N LEU A 130 3.46 4.53 -6.14
CA LEU A 130 4.40 4.99 -5.11
C LEU A 130 5.53 5.87 -5.62
N ALA A 131 5.68 6.01 -6.94
CA ALA A 131 6.73 6.84 -7.51
C ALA A 131 6.54 8.30 -7.05
N MET A 132 7.55 8.84 -6.39
CA MET A 132 7.60 10.22 -5.88
C MET A 132 8.88 10.89 -6.41
N PRO A 133 8.84 11.46 -7.63
CA PRO A 133 10.01 12.07 -8.26
C PRO A 133 10.58 13.22 -7.42
N GLY A 134 11.91 13.21 -7.26
CA GLY A 134 12.62 14.23 -6.48
C GLY A 134 12.53 14.08 -4.96
N VAL A 135 11.96 12.98 -4.45
CA VAL A 135 12.06 12.62 -3.03
C VAL A 135 13.32 11.80 -2.80
N PRO A 136 14.22 12.20 -1.88
CA PRO A 136 15.43 11.45 -1.60
C PRO A 136 15.15 10.02 -1.09
N GLY A 137 15.97 9.07 -1.54
CA GLY A 137 15.91 7.68 -1.11
C GLY A 137 15.03 6.79 -1.99
N ARG A 138 15.31 5.49 -1.95
CA ARG A 138 14.55 4.49 -2.73
C ARG A 138 13.22 4.19 -2.04
N GLN A 139 12.11 4.30 -2.77
CA GLN A 139 10.81 3.87 -2.29
C GLN A 139 10.84 2.34 -2.03
N PRO A 140 10.17 1.86 -0.96
CA PRO A 140 10.11 0.44 -0.68
C PRO A 140 9.38 -0.29 -1.82
N SER A 141 9.79 -1.53 -2.09
CA SER A 141 9.03 -2.39 -3.01
C SER A 141 7.64 -2.68 -2.44
N ALA A 142 6.66 -2.79 -3.33
CA ALA A 142 5.31 -3.26 -3.02
C ALA A 142 5.10 -4.66 -3.59
N VAL A 143 4.38 -5.50 -2.85
CA VAL A 143 3.94 -6.84 -3.28
C VAL A 143 2.45 -6.98 -3.07
N CYS A 144 1.75 -7.45 -4.09
CA CYS A 144 0.33 -7.67 -4.11
C CYS A 144 0.02 -9.14 -3.82
N TYR A 145 -1.11 -9.38 -3.15
CA TYR A 145 -1.67 -10.72 -2.99
C TYR A 145 -3.20 -10.62 -2.94
N LEU A 146 -3.88 -11.73 -3.22
CA LEU A 146 -5.33 -11.83 -3.16
C LEU A 146 -5.80 -12.26 -1.78
N ASP A 147 -6.95 -11.73 -1.37
CA ASP A 147 -7.68 -12.21 -0.21
C ASP A 147 -9.19 -12.23 -0.52
N ARG A 148 -9.93 -13.05 0.25
CA ARG A 148 -11.38 -13.06 0.27
C ARG A 148 -11.83 -12.09 1.37
N GLY A 149 -12.01 -10.82 1.00
CA GLY A 149 -12.40 -9.79 1.97
C GLY A 149 -13.13 -8.61 1.31
N PRO A 150 -13.84 -7.79 2.11
CA PRO A 150 -14.71 -6.74 1.59
C PRO A 150 -13.95 -5.57 0.93
N GLY A 151 -12.63 -5.48 1.07
CA GLY A 151 -11.84 -4.37 0.54
C GLY A 151 -10.34 -4.62 0.51
N ALA A 152 -9.66 -3.80 -0.28
CA ALA A 152 -8.20 -3.73 -0.28
C ALA A 152 -7.69 -3.30 1.10
N ALA A 153 -6.44 -3.60 1.39
CA ALA A 153 -5.77 -3.16 2.59
C ALA A 153 -4.26 -3.19 2.40
N ILE A 154 -3.55 -2.36 3.14
CA ILE A 154 -2.09 -2.33 3.10
C ILE A 154 -1.46 -2.60 4.45
N ARG A 155 -0.46 -3.48 4.44
CA ARG A 155 0.60 -3.49 5.45
C ARG A 155 1.78 -2.70 4.92
N LYS A 156 1.94 -1.49 5.44
CA LYS A 156 3.00 -0.56 5.02
C LYS A 156 4.38 -1.16 5.27
N ALA A 157 5.31 -0.91 4.34
CA ALA A 157 6.73 -1.05 4.58
C ALA A 157 7.11 -0.22 5.82
N ARG A 158 8.10 -0.70 6.56
CA ARG A 158 8.60 -0.12 7.80
C ARG A 158 7.61 -0.15 8.98
N ALA A 159 6.38 -0.62 8.78
CA ALA A 159 5.45 -0.88 9.88
C ALA A 159 5.91 -2.10 10.69
N ARG A 160 5.53 -2.13 11.97
CA ARG A 160 5.88 -3.24 12.86
C ARG A 160 5.19 -4.53 12.41
N LEU A 161 5.94 -5.61 12.28
CA LEU A 161 5.38 -6.95 12.03
C LEU A 161 4.88 -7.59 13.33
N PRO A 162 3.91 -8.53 13.24
CA PRO A 162 3.63 -9.45 14.34
C PRO A 162 4.96 -10.07 14.79
N GLY A 163 5.23 -10.01 16.09
CA GLY A 163 6.50 -10.47 16.61
C GLY A 163 7.71 -9.57 16.38
N GLY A 164 7.54 -8.30 16.05
CA GLY A 164 8.65 -7.33 16.01
C GLY A 164 9.48 -7.34 14.73
N GLY A 165 10.43 -6.41 14.63
CA GLY A 165 11.01 -6.05 13.33
C GLY A 165 10.06 -5.18 12.50
N ARG A 166 10.53 -4.77 11.33
CA ARG A 166 9.82 -3.87 10.42
C ARG A 166 9.58 -4.57 9.09
N SER A 167 8.41 -4.36 8.49
CA SER A 167 8.10 -4.92 7.18
C SER A 167 9.10 -4.40 6.13
N PRO A 168 9.80 -5.27 5.39
CA PRO A 168 10.79 -4.87 4.41
C PRO A 168 10.15 -4.30 3.13
N VAL A 169 8.90 -4.68 2.88
CA VAL A 169 8.10 -4.31 1.71
C VAL A 169 6.72 -3.83 2.14
N ALA A 170 6.05 -3.11 1.25
CA ALA A 170 4.62 -2.85 1.39
C ALA A 170 3.86 -4.08 0.87
N ILE A 171 2.93 -4.61 1.64
CA ILE A 171 2.10 -5.74 1.23
C ILE A 171 0.70 -5.19 0.99
N ILE A 172 0.25 -5.24 -0.27
CA ILE A 172 -1.06 -4.73 -0.67
C ILE A 172 -1.98 -5.91 -0.95
N ARG A 173 -3.08 -5.95 -0.22
CA ARG A 173 -4.15 -6.91 -0.39
C ARG A 173 -5.11 -6.43 -1.46
N VAL A 174 -5.38 -7.27 -2.44
CA VAL A 174 -6.30 -7.00 -3.54
C VAL A 174 -7.50 -7.95 -3.43
N PRO A 175 -8.75 -7.44 -3.44
CA PRO A 175 -9.92 -8.31 -3.43
C PRO A 175 -10.03 -9.12 -4.72
N ARG A 176 -10.19 -10.44 -4.60
CA ARG A 176 -10.19 -11.37 -5.74
C ARG A 176 -11.26 -11.04 -6.79
N GLU A 177 -12.43 -10.62 -6.35
CA GLU A 177 -13.58 -10.27 -7.20
C GLU A 177 -13.39 -8.95 -7.97
N ARG A 178 -12.41 -8.13 -7.58
CA ARG A 178 -12.11 -6.83 -8.21
C ARG A 178 -10.72 -6.80 -8.82
N MET A 179 -10.15 -7.95 -9.14
CA MET A 179 -8.77 -8.03 -9.64
C MET A 179 -8.55 -7.31 -11.00
N ILE A 180 -9.61 -7.05 -11.77
CA ILE A 180 -9.53 -6.39 -13.10
C ILE A 180 -10.64 -5.33 -13.24
N GLY A 181 -10.28 -4.17 -13.82
CA GLY A 181 -11.15 -3.00 -14.04
C GLY A 181 -10.64 -1.72 -13.35
N TYR A 182 -11.24 -0.55 -13.59
CA TYR A 182 -10.79 0.68 -12.91
C TYR A 182 -10.89 0.63 -11.37
N GLY A 183 -11.78 -0.22 -10.83
CA GLY A 183 -11.93 -0.42 -9.38
C GLY A 183 -10.65 -0.95 -8.72
N ILE A 184 -9.84 -1.73 -9.44
CA ILE A 184 -8.54 -2.16 -8.93
C ILE A 184 -7.56 -1.00 -8.88
N GLY A 185 -7.50 -0.17 -9.92
CA GLY A 185 -6.58 0.97 -9.99
C GLY A 185 -6.84 1.91 -8.81
N ALA A 186 -8.11 2.28 -8.58
CA ALA A 186 -8.47 3.14 -7.46
C ALA A 186 -8.07 2.57 -6.10
N SER A 187 -8.39 1.29 -5.85
CA SER A 187 -8.07 0.64 -4.58
C SER A 187 -6.57 0.49 -4.37
N LEU A 188 -5.84 0.02 -5.39
CA LEU A 188 -4.38 -0.16 -5.35
C LEU A 188 -3.64 1.16 -5.09
N VAL A 189 -4.04 2.23 -5.78
CA VAL A 189 -3.41 3.54 -5.65
C VAL A 189 -3.78 4.21 -4.33
N HIS A 190 -4.99 3.98 -3.81
CA HIS A 190 -5.37 4.38 -2.46
C HIS A 190 -4.47 3.71 -1.41
N GLU A 191 -4.28 2.40 -1.49
CA GLU A 191 -3.36 1.67 -0.59
C GLU A 191 -1.91 2.19 -0.71
N ALA A 192 -1.43 2.43 -1.93
CA ALA A 192 -0.15 3.10 -2.15
C ALA A 192 -0.10 4.51 -1.51
N GLY A 193 -1.21 5.23 -1.52
CA GLY A 193 -1.37 6.53 -0.86
C GLY A 193 -1.11 6.47 0.65
N HIS A 194 -1.56 5.42 1.35
CA HIS A 194 -1.22 5.24 2.76
C HIS A 194 0.29 5.04 2.99
N GLN A 195 0.96 4.33 2.09
CA GLN A 195 2.40 4.15 2.16
C GLN A 195 3.15 5.46 1.85
N ALA A 196 2.70 6.24 0.86
CA ALA A 196 3.24 7.57 0.59
C ALA A 196 3.05 8.51 1.79
N ALA A 197 1.86 8.50 2.40
CA ALA A 197 1.56 9.28 3.59
C ALA A 197 2.46 8.95 4.77
N ALA A 198 2.84 7.68 4.94
CA ALA A 198 3.77 7.26 5.98
C ALA A 198 5.23 7.62 5.66
N LEU A 199 5.64 7.61 4.38
CA LEU A 199 7.00 8.00 3.98
C LEU A 199 7.23 9.50 4.11
N LEU A 200 6.19 10.30 3.91
CA LEU A 200 6.23 11.77 3.99
C LEU A 200 5.76 12.32 5.34
N ASP A 201 5.40 11.44 6.29
CA ASP A 201 4.86 11.79 7.62
C ASP A 201 3.70 12.81 7.57
N LEU A 202 2.69 12.54 6.74
CA LEU A 202 1.64 13.52 6.43
C LEU A 202 0.54 13.64 7.49
N VAL A 203 0.22 12.53 8.15
CA VAL A 203 -1.04 12.38 8.90
C VAL A 203 -1.09 13.32 10.11
N GLU A 204 -0.06 13.31 10.95
CA GLU A 204 -0.04 14.11 12.18
C GLU A 204 0.07 15.62 11.92
N PRO A 205 0.99 16.10 11.04
CA PRO A 205 1.03 17.52 10.67
C PRO A 205 -0.27 18.03 10.04
N LEU A 206 -0.95 17.24 9.20
CA LEU A 206 -2.25 17.61 8.66
C LEU A 206 -3.31 17.67 9.76
N ARG A 207 -3.36 16.69 10.66
CA ARG A 207 -4.28 16.69 11.80
C ARG A 207 -4.15 17.97 12.63
N GLN A 208 -2.92 18.41 12.90
CA GLN A 208 -2.66 19.67 13.61
C GLN A 208 -3.19 20.89 12.86
N ARG A 209 -3.03 20.95 11.53
CA ARG A 209 -3.60 22.03 10.71
C ARG A 209 -5.13 22.04 10.76
N LEU A 210 -5.76 20.88 10.68
CA LEU A 210 -7.22 20.76 10.78
C LEU A 210 -7.74 21.12 12.17
N ARG A 211 -6.98 20.84 13.24
CA ARG A 211 -7.30 21.31 14.60
C ARG A 211 -7.31 22.84 14.69
N VAL A 212 -6.39 23.52 14.00
CA VAL A 212 -6.42 24.99 13.91
C VAL A 212 -7.67 25.49 13.19
N MET A 213 -8.16 24.78 12.17
CA MET A 213 -9.43 25.12 11.52
C MET A 213 -10.63 24.92 12.45
N GLU A 214 -10.66 23.83 13.23
CA GLU A 214 -11.67 23.61 14.27
C GLU A 214 -11.72 24.76 15.27
N LEU A 215 -10.57 25.19 15.80
CA LEU A 215 -10.49 26.29 16.77
C LEU A 215 -10.91 27.66 16.20
N ARG A 216 -10.79 27.84 14.87
CA ARG A 216 -11.18 29.07 14.17
C ARG A 216 -12.61 29.03 13.61
N SER A 217 -13.33 27.94 13.85
CA SER A 217 -14.67 27.73 13.34
C SER A 217 -15.64 28.78 13.89
N ARG A 218 -16.56 29.24 13.04
CA ARG A 218 -17.50 30.32 13.38
C ARG A 218 -18.73 29.80 14.12
N CYS A 219 -19.00 28.50 14.04
CA CYS A 219 -20.12 27.86 14.71
C CYS A 219 -19.79 26.41 15.07
N ALA A 220 -20.60 25.81 15.96
CA ALA A 220 -20.42 24.43 16.42
C ALA A 220 -20.49 23.40 15.27
N ARG A 221 -21.29 23.66 14.24
CA ARG A 221 -21.43 22.77 13.07
C ARG A 221 -20.13 22.68 12.26
N GLU A 222 -19.50 23.83 12.02
CA GLU A 222 -18.21 23.88 11.32
C GLU A 222 -17.11 23.23 12.16
N ALA A 223 -17.08 23.49 13.46
CA ALA A 223 -16.14 22.85 14.39
C ALA A 223 -16.26 21.32 14.37
N LEU A 224 -17.50 20.80 14.37
CA LEU A 224 -17.76 19.37 14.25
C LEU A 224 -17.23 18.78 12.94
N ALA A 225 -17.43 19.47 11.81
CA ALA A 225 -16.91 19.03 10.51
C ALA A 225 -15.38 18.88 10.54
N TRP A 226 -14.66 19.89 11.04
CA TRP A 226 -13.20 19.83 11.18
C TRP A 226 -12.71 18.75 12.12
N ARG A 227 -13.45 18.46 13.20
CA ARG A 227 -13.15 17.33 14.10
C ARG A 227 -13.28 15.98 13.39
N LEU A 228 -14.30 15.81 12.56
CA LEU A 228 -14.47 14.59 11.76
C LEU A 228 -13.36 14.46 10.71
N TRP A 229 -12.99 15.55 10.03
CA TRP A 229 -11.85 15.54 9.10
C TRP A 229 -10.53 15.16 9.75
N GLN A 230 -10.26 15.62 10.99
CA GLN A 230 -9.08 15.21 11.76
C GLN A 230 -9.04 13.70 12.01
N ARG A 231 -10.19 13.08 12.24
CA ARG A 231 -10.30 11.63 12.46
C ARG A 231 -10.08 10.86 11.16
N TRP A 232 -10.61 11.37 10.06
CA TRP A 232 -10.58 10.71 8.76
C TRP A 232 -9.35 11.05 7.89
N ILE A 233 -8.42 11.87 8.40
CA ILE A 233 -7.34 12.43 7.59
C ILE A 233 -6.42 11.37 6.95
N SER A 234 -6.22 10.21 7.59
CA SER A 234 -5.42 9.13 7.01
C SER A 234 -6.04 8.55 5.74
N GLU A 235 -7.37 8.45 5.69
CA GLU A 235 -8.13 7.97 4.54
C GLU A 235 -8.24 9.04 3.46
N ILE A 236 -8.46 10.29 3.87
CA ILE A 236 -8.57 11.42 2.93
C ILE A 236 -7.26 11.65 2.18
N VAL A 237 -6.10 11.50 2.83
CA VAL A 237 -4.80 11.61 2.17
C VAL A 237 -4.58 10.48 1.16
N ALA A 238 -5.03 9.26 1.46
CA ALA A 238 -4.97 8.14 0.53
C ALA A 238 -5.90 8.34 -0.68
N ASP A 239 -7.13 8.84 -0.46
CA ASP A 239 -8.04 9.23 -1.54
C ASP A 239 -7.49 10.38 -2.38
N PHE A 240 -6.87 11.39 -1.74
CA PHE A 240 -6.18 12.48 -2.43
C PHE A 240 -5.08 11.96 -3.35
N TRP A 241 -4.29 10.99 -2.87
CA TRP A 241 -3.24 10.35 -3.68
C TRP A 241 -3.83 9.61 -4.88
N ALA A 242 -4.92 8.86 -4.68
CA ALA A 242 -5.62 8.14 -5.73
C ALA A 242 -6.16 9.09 -6.81
N VAL A 243 -6.89 10.15 -6.41
CA VAL A 243 -7.40 11.16 -7.34
C VAL A 243 -6.23 11.85 -8.05
N GLY A 244 -5.17 12.20 -7.33
CA GLY A 244 -3.97 12.81 -7.88
C GLY A 244 -3.26 11.97 -8.94
N LYS A 245 -3.27 10.64 -8.84
CA LYS A 245 -2.60 9.76 -9.81
C LYS A 245 -3.52 9.31 -10.94
N LEU A 246 -4.84 9.20 -10.70
CA LEU A 246 -5.78 8.57 -11.63
C LEU A 246 -6.86 9.51 -12.19
N GLY A 247 -6.97 10.73 -11.68
CA GLY A 247 -8.07 11.64 -12.04
C GLY A 247 -9.43 11.04 -11.71
N ILE A 248 -10.40 11.21 -12.63
CA ILE A 248 -11.80 10.78 -12.42
C ILE A 248 -11.94 9.27 -12.19
N ALA A 249 -11.01 8.47 -12.72
CA ALA A 249 -11.00 7.03 -12.56
C ALA A 249 -10.93 6.60 -11.08
N ALA A 250 -10.25 7.37 -10.21
CA ALA A 250 -10.22 7.10 -8.78
C ALA A 250 -11.61 7.20 -8.14
N THR A 251 -12.34 8.27 -8.45
CA THR A 251 -13.68 8.50 -7.89
C THR A 251 -14.71 7.51 -8.41
N LEU A 252 -14.63 7.13 -9.68
CA LEU A 252 -15.47 6.06 -10.23
C LEU A 252 -15.18 4.71 -9.57
N GLY A 253 -13.89 4.42 -9.35
CA GLY A 253 -13.46 3.25 -8.59
C GLY A 253 -14.01 3.26 -7.17
N LEU A 254 -13.90 4.39 -6.46
CA LEU A 254 -14.49 4.56 -5.13
C LEU A 254 -16.01 4.31 -5.16
N ILE A 255 -16.75 4.90 -6.10
CA ILE A 255 -18.20 4.68 -6.28
C ILE A 255 -18.49 3.19 -6.42
N SER A 256 -17.71 2.44 -7.21
CA SER A 256 -17.91 0.99 -7.36
C SER A 256 -17.73 0.20 -6.06
N VAL A 257 -16.90 0.69 -5.13
CA VAL A 257 -16.68 0.07 -3.82
C VAL A 257 -17.79 0.41 -2.83
N VAL A 258 -18.30 1.64 -2.88
CA VAL A 258 -19.18 2.18 -1.83
C VAL A 258 -20.64 2.35 -2.25
N SER A 259 -21.00 1.89 -3.45
CA SER A 259 -22.39 1.77 -3.91
C SER A 259 -23.12 0.65 -3.16
N LEU A 260 -23.57 0.97 -1.95
CA LEU A 260 -24.22 0.07 -1.01
C LEU A 260 -25.72 0.44 -0.85
N PRO A 261 -26.54 -0.40 -0.19
CA PRO A 261 -27.89 0.00 0.18
C PRO A 261 -27.89 1.32 0.97
N ARG A 262 -28.92 2.15 0.76
CA ARG A 262 -29.03 3.52 1.31
C ARG A 262 -28.62 3.64 2.78
N TRP A 263 -29.05 2.68 3.61
CA TRP A 263 -28.73 2.68 5.04
C TRP A 263 -27.22 2.72 5.31
N PHE A 264 -26.43 1.91 4.59
CA PHE A 264 -24.97 1.89 4.73
C PHE A 264 -24.33 3.18 4.20
N VAL A 265 -24.88 3.75 3.12
CA VAL A 265 -24.29 4.94 2.48
C VAL A 265 -24.36 6.18 3.36
N PHE A 266 -25.39 6.29 4.20
CA PHE A 266 -25.59 7.39 5.14
C PHE A 266 -25.25 7.02 6.60
N ARG A 267 -24.72 5.83 6.85
CA ARG A 267 -24.35 5.40 8.20
C ARG A 267 -23.11 6.16 8.66
N VAL A 268 -23.30 7.06 9.61
CA VAL A 268 -22.20 7.73 10.31
C VAL A 268 -21.80 6.86 11.50
N SER A 269 -20.59 6.33 11.46
CA SER A 269 -19.96 5.69 12.62
C SER A 269 -18.89 6.62 13.13
N VAL A 270 -19.04 7.09 14.36
CA VAL A 270 -18.06 7.99 14.96
C VAL A 270 -16.71 7.28 15.09
N ASP A 271 -16.72 5.95 15.27
CA ASP A 271 -15.50 5.14 15.45
C ASP A 271 -14.81 4.67 14.18
N ASP A 272 -15.45 4.86 13.03
CA ASP A 272 -14.87 4.50 11.75
C ASP A 272 -13.80 5.52 11.32
N PRO A 273 -12.58 5.08 10.95
CA PRO A 273 -11.55 5.97 10.42
C PRO A 273 -11.89 6.51 9.02
N HIS A 274 -12.92 6.02 8.35
CA HIS A 274 -13.33 6.50 7.02
C HIS A 274 -14.44 7.56 7.09
N PRO A 275 -14.43 8.57 6.20
CA PRO A 275 -15.65 9.30 5.91
C PRO A 275 -16.71 8.33 5.43
N PHE A 276 -17.95 8.50 5.89
CA PHE A 276 -19.05 7.64 5.44
C PHE A 276 -19.26 7.77 3.92
N PRO A 277 -19.72 6.70 3.24
CA PRO A 277 -19.70 6.59 1.78
C PRO A 277 -20.18 7.83 1.01
N TYR A 278 -21.32 8.40 1.40
CA TYR A 278 -21.90 9.54 0.71
C TYR A 278 -20.92 10.73 0.65
N ILE A 279 -20.35 11.08 1.81
CA ILE A 279 -19.43 12.18 1.94
C ILE A 279 -18.07 11.86 1.31
N ARG A 280 -17.59 10.62 1.42
CA ARG A 280 -16.31 10.21 0.81
C ARG A 280 -16.29 10.45 -0.69
N VAL A 281 -17.38 10.07 -1.40
CA VAL A 281 -17.51 10.30 -2.84
C VAL A 281 -17.60 11.80 -3.17
N ARG A 282 -18.43 12.55 -2.43
CA ARG A 282 -18.57 14.00 -2.66
C ARG A 282 -17.27 14.76 -2.39
N LEU A 283 -16.52 14.39 -1.35
CA LEU A 283 -15.19 14.94 -1.06
C LEU A 283 -14.18 14.57 -2.16
N SER A 284 -14.20 13.32 -2.66
CA SER A 284 -13.35 12.90 -3.77
C SER A 284 -13.58 13.76 -5.02
N CYS A 285 -14.83 14.12 -5.33
CA CYS A 285 -15.15 15.06 -6.41
C CYS A 285 -14.58 16.46 -6.15
N ALA A 286 -14.65 16.96 -4.90
CA ALA A 286 -14.11 18.26 -4.53
C ALA A 286 -12.57 18.31 -4.64
N ILE A 287 -11.89 17.23 -4.22
CA ILE A 287 -10.45 17.07 -4.41
C ILE A 287 -10.12 17.04 -5.91
N GLY A 288 -10.89 16.28 -6.69
CA GLY A 288 -10.76 16.22 -8.15
C GLY A 288 -10.90 17.60 -8.79
N GLN A 289 -11.88 18.39 -8.37
CA GLN A 289 -12.09 19.75 -8.86
C GLN A 289 -10.93 20.69 -8.49
N ALA A 290 -10.30 20.52 -7.32
CA ALA A 290 -9.14 21.30 -6.91
C ALA A 290 -7.87 20.93 -7.70
N LEU A 291 -7.66 19.65 -8.01
CA LEU A 291 -6.49 19.16 -8.75
C LEU A 291 -6.65 19.32 -10.27
N TYR A 292 -7.86 19.14 -10.78
CA TYR A 292 -8.20 19.08 -12.20
C TYR A 292 -9.50 19.84 -12.50
N PRO A 293 -9.50 21.19 -12.46
CA PRO A 293 -10.72 21.98 -12.64
C PRO A 293 -11.47 21.62 -13.93
N HIS A 294 -12.66 21.03 -13.82
CA HIS A 294 -13.46 20.59 -14.97
C HIS A 294 -14.91 20.27 -14.56
N ALA A 295 -15.89 20.55 -15.42
CA ALA A 295 -17.31 20.34 -15.11
C ALA A 295 -17.68 18.89 -14.77
N GLN A 296 -16.87 17.90 -15.18
CA GLN A 296 -17.08 16.48 -14.90
C GLN A 296 -17.25 16.17 -13.40
N TRP A 297 -16.58 16.93 -12.52
CA TRP A 297 -16.61 16.66 -11.08
C TRP A 297 -17.95 17.05 -10.46
N ASN A 298 -18.52 18.17 -10.92
CA ASN A 298 -19.87 18.59 -10.53
C ASN A 298 -20.90 17.61 -11.07
N ALA A 299 -20.81 17.23 -12.35
CA ALA A 299 -21.71 16.26 -12.96
C ALA A 299 -21.69 14.90 -12.23
N LEU A 300 -20.50 14.41 -11.85
CA LEU A 300 -20.37 13.16 -11.09
C LEU A 300 -20.93 13.29 -9.66
N GLY A 301 -20.71 14.43 -9.00
CA GLY A 301 -21.27 14.71 -7.67
C GLY A 301 -22.80 14.81 -7.66
N GLU A 302 -23.37 15.41 -8.71
CA GLU A 302 -24.82 15.48 -8.92
C GLU A 302 -25.42 14.10 -9.19
N LEU A 303 -24.80 13.30 -10.07
CA LEU A 303 -25.20 11.92 -10.33
C LEU A 303 -25.20 11.08 -9.04
N TRP A 304 -24.13 11.16 -8.25
CA TRP A 304 -24.07 10.46 -6.97
C TRP A 304 -25.20 10.89 -6.02
N SER A 305 -25.50 12.19 -5.99
CA SER A 305 -26.57 12.74 -5.15
C SER A 305 -27.97 12.35 -5.64
N SER A 306 -28.16 12.17 -6.94
CA SER A 306 -29.44 11.69 -7.49
C SER A 306 -29.67 10.20 -7.20
N LEU A 307 -28.60 9.39 -7.18
CA LEU A 307 -28.67 7.98 -6.77
C LEU A 307 -28.96 7.82 -5.27
N TYR A 308 -28.49 8.75 -4.45
CA TYR A 308 -28.68 8.77 -2.99
C TYR A 308 -29.31 10.08 -2.52
N PRO A 309 -30.64 10.27 -2.68
CA PRO A 309 -31.28 11.54 -2.38
C PRO A 309 -31.26 11.84 -0.87
N ALA A 310 -30.51 12.86 -0.46
CA ALA A 310 -30.40 13.29 0.94
C ALA A 310 -31.70 13.92 1.48
N ALA A 311 -32.62 14.34 0.60
CA ALA A 311 -33.90 14.97 0.98
C ALA A 311 -34.76 14.09 1.91
N ARG A 312 -34.63 12.76 1.85
CA ARG A 312 -35.38 11.81 2.70
C ARG A 312 -34.70 11.47 4.03
N LEU A 313 -33.63 12.18 4.40
CA LEU A 313 -32.97 12.04 5.70
C LEU A 313 -33.62 12.97 6.74
N ASP A 314 -33.44 12.65 8.02
CA ASP A 314 -33.77 13.58 9.11
C ASP A 314 -32.91 14.85 9.07
N ASP A 315 -33.35 15.86 9.82
CA ASP A 315 -32.71 17.17 9.86
C ASP A 315 -31.28 17.13 10.37
N GLU A 316 -30.99 16.29 11.37
CA GLU A 316 -29.65 16.16 11.96
C GLU A 316 -28.63 15.70 10.90
N ARG A 317 -28.94 14.62 10.16
CA ARG A 317 -28.08 14.10 9.11
C ARG A 317 -27.95 15.08 7.95
N ARG A 318 -29.03 15.77 7.56
CA ARG A 318 -28.99 16.81 6.51
C ARG A 318 -28.07 17.96 6.91
N GLN A 319 -28.17 18.43 8.14
CA GLN A 319 -27.31 19.50 8.66
C GLN A 319 -25.84 19.06 8.76
N LEU A 320 -25.57 17.82 9.17
CA LEU A 320 -24.21 17.28 9.19
C LEU A 320 -23.59 17.23 7.79
N ILE A 321 -24.32 16.68 6.81
CA ILE A 321 -23.87 16.61 5.41
C ILE A 321 -23.57 18.02 4.88
N SER A 322 -24.51 18.96 5.06
CA SER A 322 -24.33 20.34 4.62
C SER A 322 -23.12 21.01 5.29
N GLY A 323 -22.90 20.78 6.58
CA GLY A 323 -21.73 21.29 7.31
C GLY A 323 -20.41 20.73 6.78
N LEU A 324 -20.37 19.44 6.47
CA LEU A 324 -19.20 18.80 5.87
C LEU A 324 -18.93 19.35 4.45
N GLU A 325 -19.96 19.39 3.59
CA GLU A 325 -19.83 19.87 2.21
C GLU A 325 -19.36 21.33 2.13
N ALA A 326 -19.81 22.19 3.03
CA ALA A 326 -19.38 23.59 3.10
C ALA A 326 -17.87 23.76 3.35
N THR A 327 -17.22 22.78 3.97
CA THR A 327 -15.77 22.82 4.28
C THR A 327 -14.89 22.18 3.21
N PHE A 328 -15.47 21.54 2.17
CA PHE A 328 -14.70 20.84 1.14
C PHE A 328 -13.65 21.70 0.43
N PRO A 329 -13.96 22.93 -0.04
CA PRO A 329 -12.95 23.72 -0.76
C PRO A 329 -11.74 24.05 0.11
N GLN A 330 -11.98 24.37 1.38
CA GLN A 330 -10.93 24.69 2.34
C GLN A 330 -10.11 23.46 2.70
N LEU A 331 -10.74 22.30 2.90
CA LEU A 331 -10.05 21.04 3.19
C LEU A 331 -9.15 20.62 2.01
N ALA A 332 -9.67 20.69 0.78
CA ALA A 332 -8.89 20.40 -0.42
C ALA A 332 -7.69 21.35 -0.55
N ASP A 333 -7.88 22.64 -0.29
CA ASP A 333 -6.81 23.64 -0.31
C ASP A 333 -5.70 23.36 0.72
N VAL A 334 -6.09 23.01 1.96
CA VAL A 334 -5.15 22.65 3.04
C VAL A 334 -4.27 21.47 2.64
N ILE A 335 -4.86 20.44 2.01
CA ILE A 335 -4.11 19.25 1.58
C ILE A 335 -3.22 19.59 0.38
N CYS A 336 -3.76 20.29 -0.63
CA CYS A 336 -3.01 20.64 -1.84
C CYS A 336 -1.76 21.48 -1.52
N LYS A 337 -1.92 22.49 -0.65
CA LYS A 337 -0.85 23.41 -0.26
C LYS A 337 0.00 22.89 0.88
N HIS A 338 -0.22 21.66 1.36
CA HIS A 338 0.60 21.08 2.41
C HIS A 338 2.05 20.91 1.91
N ARG A 339 3.01 21.38 2.70
CA ARG A 339 4.45 21.30 2.42
C ARG A 339 5.11 20.46 3.51
N PRO A 340 5.22 19.14 3.34
CA PRO A 340 5.85 18.27 4.32
C PRO A 340 7.36 18.52 4.34
N SER A 341 8.00 18.31 5.51
CA SER A 341 9.43 18.56 5.71
C SER A 341 10.32 17.77 4.74
N ALA A 342 9.92 16.53 4.43
CA ALA A 342 10.60 15.64 3.48
C ALA A 342 10.70 16.21 2.05
N LEU A 343 9.88 17.21 1.71
CA LEU A 343 9.85 17.84 0.39
C LEU A 343 10.58 19.19 0.33
N GLN A 344 11.30 19.57 1.38
CA GLN A 344 12.18 20.75 1.40
C GLN A 344 11.49 22.02 0.88
N GLY A 345 10.25 22.24 1.32
CA GLY A 345 9.46 23.39 0.94
C GLY A 345 8.66 23.25 -0.35
N ARG A 346 8.70 22.13 -1.08
CA ARG A 346 7.73 21.82 -2.16
C ARG A 346 6.37 21.41 -1.59
N ALA A 347 5.30 21.66 -2.34
CA ALA A 347 3.94 21.27 -1.99
C ALA A 347 3.68 19.81 -2.36
N LEU A 348 2.73 19.18 -1.67
CA LEU A 348 2.35 17.79 -1.91
C LEU A 348 1.88 17.57 -3.36
N VAL A 349 1.17 18.54 -3.93
CA VAL A 349 0.70 18.51 -5.33
C VAL A 349 1.85 18.42 -6.33
N ASP A 350 3.04 18.91 -5.99
CA ASP A 350 4.20 18.91 -6.88
C ASP A 350 4.77 17.50 -7.11
N LEU A 351 4.29 16.49 -6.37
CA LEU A 351 4.63 15.07 -6.57
C LEU A 351 3.67 14.35 -7.53
N LEU A 352 2.54 14.96 -7.84
CA LEU A 352 1.49 14.35 -8.65
C LEU A 352 1.69 14.69 -10.14
N PRO A 353 1.40 13.76 -11.07
CA PRO A 353 1.59 13.97 -12.50
C PRO A 353 0.43 14.80 -13.11
N LEU A 354 0.15 15.99 -12.57
CA LEU A 354 -1.10 16.70 -12.86
C LEU A 354 -1.29 17.07 -14.34
N ALA A 355 -0.21 17.46 -15.03
CA ALA A 355 -0.28 17.88 -16.44
C ALA A 355 -0.78 16.76 -17.37
N ASP A 356 -0.39 15.52 -17.11
CA ASP A 356 -0.75 14.35 -17.90
C ASP A 356 -2.08 13.71 -17.48
N ARG A 357 -2.77 14.32 -16.50
CA ARG A 357 -4.02 13.79 -15.91
C ARG A 357 -5.21 14.73 -16.06
N THR A 358 -5.04 15.84 -16.79
CA THR A 358 -6.18 16.68 -17.18
C THR A 358 -7.11 15.93 -18.13
N PRO A 359 -8.43 16.18 -18.14
CA PRO A 359 -9.38 15.53 -19.05
C PRO A 359 -8.94 15.60 -20.52
N ARG A 360 -8.48 16.77 -20.96
CA ARG A 360 -7.96 16.98 -22.32
C ARG A 360 -6.74 16.10 -22.61
N SER A 361 -5.78 16.00 -21.69
CA SER A 361 -4.59 15.16 -21.86
C SER A 361 -4.98 13.67 -21.93
N LEU A 362 -5.88 13.22 -21.04
CA LEU A 362 -6.35 11.84 -21.00
C LEU A 362 -7.09 11.46 -22.29
N GLU A 363 -7.94 12.35 -22.81
CA GLU A 363 -8.64 12.16 -24.07
C GLU A 363 -7.68 12.09 -25.26
N ALA A 364 -6.67 12.98 -25.30
CA ALA A 364 -5.63 12.95 -26.32
C ALA A 364 -4.82 11.65 -26.29
N HIS A 365 -4.46 11.15 -25.11
CA HIS A 365 -3.80 9.87 -24.96
C HIS A 365 -4.66 8.71 -25.49
N TYR A 366 -5.95 8.67 -25.12
CA TYR A 366 -6.85 7.62 -25.60
C TYR A 366 -6.95 7.60 -27.13
N GLY A 367 -7.14 8.78 -27.74
CA GLY A 367 -7.15 8.92 -29.20
C GLY A 367 -5.84 8.44 -29.85
N ALA A 368 -4.69 8.84 -29.30
CA ALA A 368 -3.39 8.41 -29.80
C ALA A 368 -3.18 6.89 -29.68
N TRP A 369 -3.66 6.27 -28.60
CA TRP A 369 -3.52 4.83 -28.37
C TRP A 369 -4.40 3.99 -29.29
N ALA A 370 -5.56 4.51 -29.70
CA ALA A 370 -6.39 3.86 -30.71
C ALA A 370 -5.63 3.70 -32.05
N HIS A 371 -4.81 4.68 -32.42
CA HIS A 371 -3.98 4.63 -33.64
C HIS A 371 -2.63 3.93 -33.42
N ARG A 372 -2.06 4.00 -32.22
CA ARG A 372 -0.75 3.42 -31.88
C ARG A 372 -0.80 2.67 -30.54
N PRO A 373 -1.34 1.42 -30.51
CA PRO A 373 -1.50 0.66 -29.27
C PRO A 373 -0.20 0.39 -28.50
N VAL A 374 0.95 0.43 -29.18
CA VAL A 374 2.27 0.29 -28.55
C VAL A 374 2.53 1.37 -27.49
N LEU A 375 2.00 2.58 -27.69
CA LEU A 375 2.17 3.70 -26.74
C LEU A 375 1.53 3.42 -25.39
N MET A 376 0.39 2.70 -25.38
CA MET A 376 -0.30 2.29 -24.16
C MET A 376 0.52 1.26 -23.37
N ARG A 377 1.23 0.37 -24.04
CA ARG A 377 2.08 -0.66 -23.40
C ARG A 377 3.32 -0.06 -22.73
N SER A 378 3.88 0.99 -23.31
CA SER A 378 5.02 1.73 -22.77
C SER A 378 4.65 2.80 -21.73
N ALA A 379 3.35 3.10 -21.58
CA ALA A 379 2.89 4.12 -20.65
C ALA A 379 2.98 3.63 -19.19
N PRO A 380 3.21 4.53 -18.22
CA PRO A 380 3.14 4.19 -16.81
C PRO A 380 1.77 3.61 -16.44
N PRO A 381 1.69 2.56 -15.59
CA PRO A 381 0.43 1.93 -15.21
C PRO A 381 -0.65 2.90 -14.71
N THR A 382 -0.30 3.89 -13.88
CA THR A 382 -1.26 4.88 -13.38
C THR A 382 -1.81 5.79 -14.49
N LEU A 383 -1.03 6.06 -15.55
CA LEU A 383 -1.52 6.79 -16.72
C LEU A 383 -2.51 5.93 -17.49
N VAL A 384 -2.21 4.64 -17.68
CA VAL A 384 -3.13 3.70 -18.33
C VAL A 384 -4.46 3.62 -17.58
N PHE A 385 -4.44 3.43 -16.27
CA PHE A 385 -5.67 3.42 -15.47
C PHE A 385 -6.45 4.74 -15.57
N ALA A 386 -5.75 5.89 -15.55
CA ALA A 386 -6.39 7.19 -15.68
C ALA A 386 -7.07 7.37 -17.05
N VAL A 387 -6.38 7.02 -18.14
CA VAL A 387 -6.87 7.18 -19.51
C VAL A 387 -8.04 6.24 -19.79
N LEU A 388 -7.93 4.95 -19.45
CA LEU A 388 -9.00 3.98 -19.68
C LEU A 388 -10.23 4.29 -18.82
N GLY A 389 -10.03 4.66 -17.55
CA GLY A 389 -11.13 5.06 -16.68
C GLY A 389 -11.82 6.34 -17.16
N HIS A 390 -11.07 7.33 -17.66
CA HIS A 390 -11.65 8.52 -18.29
C HIS A 390 -12.43 8.17 -19.57
N ALA A 391 -11.86 7.36 -20.46
CA ALA A 391 -12.54 6.93 -21.68
C ALA A 391 -13.84 6.18 -21.39
N ARG A 392 -13.85 5.32 -20.37
CA ARG A 392 -15.06 4.64 -19.90
C ARG A 392 -16.09 5.62 -19.35
N SER A 393 -15.66 6.61 -18.55
CA SER A 393 -16.55 7.66 -18.02
C SER A 393 -17.22 8.48 -19.12
N ALA A 394 -16.54 8.66 -20.25
CA ALA A 394 -17.03 9.37 -21.43
C ALA A 394 -17.83 8.46 -22.39
N GLY A 395 -18.08 7.19 -22.02
CA GLY A 395 -18.82 6.23 -22.86
C GLY A 395 -18.06 5.74 -24.10
N ARG A 396 -16.75 5.98 -24.20
CA ARG A 396 -15.92 5.59 -25.35
C ARG A 396 -15.25 4.23 -25.22
N LEU A 397 -15.33 3.62 -24.04
CA LEU A 397 -14.78 2.32 -23.73
C LEU A 397 -15.80 1.52 -22.93
N THR A 398 -16.15 0.32 -23.41
CA THR A 398 -17.08 -0.55 -22.69
C THR A 398 -16.39 -1.23 -21.50
N PRO A 399 -17.13 -1.63 -20.45
CA PRO A 399 -16.57 -2.38 -19.31
C PRO A 399 -15.83 -3.66 -19.73
N GLU A 400 -16.33 -4.38 -20.72
CA GLU A 400 -15.75 -5.64 -21.20
C GLU A 400 -14.43 -5.40 -21.93
N SER A 401 -14.38 -4.34 -22.73
CA SER A 401 -13.18 -3.93 -23.47
C SER A 401 -12.10 -3.43 -22.51
N GLU A 402 -12.49 -2.62 -21.53
CA GLU A 402 -11.59 -2.17 -20.46
C GLU A 402 -11.00 -3.37 -19.71
N SER A 403 -11.84 -4.31 -19.26
CA SER A 403 -11.41 -5.49 -18.51
C SER A 403 -10.39 -6.32 -19.30
N ARG A 404 -10.66 -6.57 -20.58
CA ARG A 404 -9.74 -7.29 -21.47
C ARG A 404 -8.42 -6.54 -21.64
N LEU A 405 -8.46 -5.24 -21.95
CA LEU A 405 -7.27 -4.43 -22.17
C LEU A 405 -6.40 -4.37 -20.90
N LEU A 406 -7.00 -4.13 -19.74
CA LEU A 406 -6.27 -4.10 -18.47
C LEU A 406 -5.67 -5.46 -18.13
N GLY A 407 -6.39 -6.56 -18.34
CA GLY A 407 -5.87 -7.90 -18.12
C GLY A 407 -4.61 -8.19 -18.94
N GLU A 408 -4.59 -7.79 -20.22
CA GLU A 408 -3.42 -7.92 -21.10
C GLU A 408 -2.28 -6.98 -20.70
N LEU A 409 -2.58 -5.73 -20.33
CA LEU A 409 -1.56 -4.76 -19.92
C LEU A 409 -0.89 -5.15 -18.60
N ILE A 410 -1.64 -5.67 -17.63
CA ILE A 410 -1.09 -6.18 -16.37
C ILE A 410 -0.10 -7.33 -16.65
N LYS A 411 -0.48 -8.30 -17.50
CA LYS A 411 0.45 -9.37 -17.92
C LYS A 411 1.68 -8.82 -18.64
N HIS A 412 1.48 -7.82 -19.49
CA HIS A 412 2.57 -7.16 -20.21
C HIS A 412 3.55 -6.46 -19.25
N TRP A 413 3.06 -5.74 -18.25
CA TRP A 413 3.91 -5.07 -17.25
C TRP A 413 4.74 -6.07 -16.45
N ALA A 414 4.13 -7.19 -16.06
CA ALA A 414 4.83 -8.28 -15.39
C ALA A 414 5.99 -8.81 -16.24
N LEU A 415 5.71 -9.15 -17.51
CA LEU A 415 6.71 -9.64 -18.45
C LEU A 415 7.82 -8.62 -18.73
N SER A 416 7.46 -7.38 -19.06
CA SER A 416 8.41 -6.30 -19.36
C SER A 416 9.31 -5.97 -18.18
N SER A 417 8.77 -5.99 -16.96
CA SER A 417 9.54 -5.80 -15.73
C SER A 417 10.58 -6.91 -15.53
N THR A 418 10.17 -8.17 -15.68
CA THR A 418 11.07 -9.32 -15.58
C THR A 418 12.18 -9.29 -16.64
N LEU A 419 11.84 -9.01 -17.90
CA LEU A 419 12.83 -8.91 -18.98
C LEU A 419 13.77 -7.72 -18.80
N GLY A 420 13.26 -6.58 -18.31
CA GLY A 420 14.07 -5.41 -18.00
C GLY A 420 15.06 -5.69 -16.86
N ALA A 421 14.64 -6.39 -15.81
CA ALA A 421 15.53 -6.81 -14.73
C ALA A 421 16.61 -7.79 -15.22
N ALA A 422 16.24 -8.76 -16.06
CA ALA A 422 17.20 -9.69 -16.66
C ALA A 422 18.22 -8.97 -17.55
N ALA A 423 17.77 -8.01 -18.37
CA ALA A 423 18.64 -7.19 -19.21
C ALA A 423 19.62 -6.34 -18.38
N ALA A 424 19.17 -5.75 -17.27
CA ALA A 424 20.03 -4.99 -16.36
C ALA A 424 21.09 -5.87 -15.69
N CYS A 425 20.77 -7.13 -15.36
CA CYS A 425 21.74 -8.09 -14.83
C CYS A 425 22.73 -8.59 -15.89
N ALA A 426 22.35 -8.63 -17.16
CA ALA A 426 23.21 -9.05 -18.27
C ALA A 426 24.13 -7.93 -18.79
N ALA A 427 23.85 -6.67 -18.45
CA ALA A 427 24.68 -5.55 -18.86
C ALA A 427 26.09 -5.65 -18.24
N PRO A 428 27.16 -5.39 -19.03
CA PRO A 428 28.51 -5.41 -18.50
C PRO A 428 28.66 -4.37 -17.37
N PRO A 429 29.44 -4.66 -16.31
CA PRO A 429 29.67 -3.69 -15.25
C PRO A 429 30.27 -2.42 -15.86
N VAL A 430 29.66 -1.27 -15.56
CA VAL A 430 30.24 0.03 -15.92
C VAL A 430 31.63 0.09 -15.28
N PRO A 431 32.72 0.28 -16.05
CA PRO A 431 34.05 0.38 -15.47
C PRO A 431 34.04 1.54 -14.47
N ALA A 432 34.35 1.23 -13.21
CA ALA A 432 34.51 2.25 -12.19
C ALA A 432 35.57 3.24 -12.69
N ALA A 433 35.20 4.53 -12.76
CA ALA A 433 36.18 5.58 -13.03
C ALA A 433 37.31 5.42 -12.02
N SER A 434 38.51 5.07 -12.51
CA SER A 434 39.69 4.97 -11.67
C SER A 434 39.86 6.31 -10.97
N PRO A 435 40.02 6.35 -9.63
CA PRO A 435 40.34 7.60 -8.97
C PRO A 435 41.65 8.09 -9.58
N SER A 436 41.62 9.27 -10.20
CA SER A 436 42.83 9.94 -10.67
C SER A 436 43.76 10.12 -9.48
N LEU A 437 44.79 9.29 -9.38
CA LEU A 437 45.90 9.52 -8.48
C LEU A 437 46.62 10.78 -8.99
N ASN A 438 46.25 11.94 -8.45
CA ASN A 438 47.06 13.14 -8.62
C ASN A 438 48.45 12.85 -8.02
N PRO A 439 49.54 12.99 -8.80
CA PRO A 439 50.88 12.81 -8.26
C PRO A 439 51.16 13.90 -7.23
N ILE A 440 51.59 13.47 -6.04
CA ILE A 440 52.05 14.32 -4.95
C ILE A 440 53.28 15.11 -5.45
N PRO A 441 53.33 16.44 -5.30
CA PRO A 441 54.49 17.22 -5.71
C PRO A 441 55.67 16.94 -4.77
N ILE A 442 56.76 16.42 -5.32
CA ILE A 442 58.05 16.32 -4.63
C ILE A 442 58.60 17.75 -4.48
N ARG A 443 58.62 18.27 -3.26
CA ARG A 443 59.37 19.49 -2.92
C ARG A 443 60.87 19.17 -3.02
N ARG A 444 61.60 20.01 -3.76
CA ARG A 444 63.02 20.25 -3.51
C ARG A 444 63.16 21.60 -2.82
#